data_AF-A0AB34JW27-F1
#
_entry.id   AF-A0AB34JW27-F1
#
_cell.length_a   1.000
_cell.length_b   1.000
_cell.length_c   1.000
_cell.angle_alpha   90.00
_cell.angle_beta   90.00
_cell.angle_gamma   90.00
#
_symmetry.space_group_name_H-M   'P 1'
#
loop_
_entity.id
_entity.type
_entity.pdbx_description
1 polymer ?
#
loop_
_entity_poly.entity_id
_entity_poly.type
_entity_poly.pdbx_seq_one_letter_code
_entity_poly.pdbx_strand_id
1 'polypeptide(L)'
;MVGVGIKLTLYDPTASSTAYSTTTLRLQLGVSVAVCFALELIMRPLHVGVKRYYSLRTLLQRSRKRTVVIALRLLLIVAMAAVSKLRLSPVDFLWTEAGLVVTSTILAHLQHFKLSLSDIEEYVHRKREKASELPKFKSKRREGGLG
;
A
#
# COMPACT_ATOMS: atom_id res chain seq x y z
N MET A 1 -1.69 -15.96 -11.42
CA MET A 1 -2.29 -16.61 -10.23
C MET A 1 -3.60 -17.33 -10.53
N VAL A 2 -4.42 -16.82 -11.44
CA VAL A 2 -5.69 -17.45 -11.88
C VAL A 2 -5.50 -18.92 -12.30
N GLY A 3 -4.41 -19.25 -13.00
CA GLY A 3 -4.13 -20.65 -13.42
C GLY A 3 -3.85 -21.65 -12.30
N VAL A 4 -3.39 -21.22 -11.12
CA VAL A 4 -3.17 -22.12 -9.97
C VAL A 4 -4.46 -22.31 -9.19
N GLY A 5 -5.28 -21.27 -9.06
CA GLY A 5 -6.62 -21.35 -8.47
C GLY A 5 -7.56 -22.25 -9.28
N ILE A 6 -7.53 -22.14 -10.61
CA ILE A 6 -8.30 -23.00 -11.51
C ILE A 6 -7.84 -24.47 -11.41
N LYS A 7 -6.52 -24.72 -11.26
CA LYS A 7 -6.00 -26.07 -11.03
C LYS A 7 -6.44 -26.66 -9.68
N LEU A 8 -6.59 -25.84 -8.65
CA LEU A 8 -7.11 -26.25 -7.35
C LEU A 8 -8.60 -26.61 -7.38
N THR A 9 -9.41 -25.86 -8.14
CA THR A 9 -10.85 -26.13 -8.26
C THR A 9 -11.18 -27.28 -9.21
N LEU A 10 -10.37 -27.51 -10.24
CA LEU A 10 -10.56 -28.59 -11.22
C LEU A 10 -10.09 -29.97 -10.73
N TYR A 11 -9.22 -30.04 -9.71
CA TYR A 11 -8.65 -31.32 -9.27
C TYR A 11 -9.61 -32.15 -8.42
N ASP A 12 -10.37 -31.50 -7.52
CA ASP A 12 -11.60 -32.01 -6.89
C ASP A 12 -12.09 -30.96 -5.87
N PRO A 13 -13.26 -30.31 -6.05
CA PRO A 13 -13.74 -29.28 -5.12
C PRO A 13 -14.12 -29.83 -3.74
N THR A 14 -14.35 -31.15 -3.64
CA THR A 14 -14.72 -31.88 -2.42
C THR A 14 -13.60 -32.74 -1.86
N ALA A 15 -12.40 -32.75 -2.46
CA ALA A 15 -11.29 -33.55 -1.97
C ALA A 15 -10.96 -33.22 -0.52
N SER A 16 -10.72 -34.29 0.25
CA SER A 16 -10.30 -34.22 1.64
C SER A 16 -9.16 -33.20 1.83
N SER A 17 -9.29 -32.35 2.85
CA SER A 17 -8.31 -31.32 3.24
C SER A 17 -6.91 -31.86 3.59
N THR A 18 -6.75 -33.19 3.63
CA THR A 18 -5.51 -33.90 3.93
C THR A 18 -4.77 -34.43 2.69
N ALA A 19 -5.31 -34.29 1.48
CA ALA A 19 -4.63 -34.75 0.28
C ALA A 19 -3.33 -33.94 0.07
N TYR A 20 -2.18 -34.61 0.04
CA TYR A 20 -0.83 -34.00 0.01
C TYR A 20 -0.66 -32.95 -1.11
N SER A 21 -1.29 -33.18 -2.26
CA SER A 21 -1.32 -32.27 -3.41
C SER A 21 -2.00 -30.93 -3.08
N THR A 22 -3.05 -30.95 -2.25
CA THR A 22 -3.79 -29.72 -1.89
C THR A 22 -3.01 -28.83 -0.94
N THR A 23 -2.24 -29.38 0.01
CA THR A 23 -1.41 -28.59 0.93
C THR A 23 -0.28 -27.88 0.18
N THR A 24 0.40 -28.58 -0.72
CA THR A 24 1.51 -28.03 -1.51
C THR A 24 1.03 -26.90 -2.43
N LEU A 25 -0.11 -27.09 -3.10
CA LEU A 25 -0.73 -26.06 -3.95
C LEU A 25 -1.18 -24.83 -3.16
N ARG A 26 -1.75 -25.00 -1.97
CA ARG A 26 -2.13 -23.89 -1.09
C ARG A 26 -0.93 -23.08 -0.63
N LEU A 27 0.14 -23.76 -0.24
CA LEU A 27 1.38 -23.11 0.18
C LEU A 27 1.99 -22.34 -0.99
N GLN A 28 2.05 -22.95 -2.18
CA GLN A 28 2.56 -22.29 -3.37
C GLN A 28 1.72 -21.05 -3.73
N LEU A 29 0.39 -21.13 -3.67
CA LEU A 29 -0.48 -20.00 -3.94
C LEU A 29 -0.30 -18.90 -2.88
N GLY A 30 -0.50 -19.20 -1.60
CA GLY A 30 -0.45 -18.23 -0.51
C GLY A 30 0.91 -17.55 -0.38
N VAL A 31 2.01 -18.31 -0.48
CA VAL A 31 3.37 -17.74 -0.44
C VAL A 31 3.62 -16.84 -1.65
N SER A 32 3.20 -17.25 -2.85
CA SER A 32 3.36 -16.41 -4.05
C SER A 32 2.56 -15.10 -3.95
N VAL A 33 1.32 -15.15 -3.42
CA VAL A 33 0.51 -13.95 -3.17
C VAL A 33 1.22 -13.03 -2.18
N ALA A 34 1.64 -13.58 -1.03
CA ALA A 34 2.29 -12.84 0.03
C ALA A 34 3.59 -12.16 -0.44
N VAL A 35 4.42 -12.88 -1.21
CA VAL A 35 5.66 -12.34 -1.79
C VAL A 35 5.35 -11.22 -2.79
N CYS A 36 4.31 -11.36 -3.62
CA CYS A 36 3.91 -10.33 -4.58
C CYS A 36 3.54 -9.02 -3.87
N PHE A 37 2.70 -9.09 -2.83
CA PHE A 37 2.34 -7.90 -2.04
C PHE A 37 3.50 -7.35 -1.20
N ALA A 38 4.39 -8.20 -0.71
CA ALA A 38 5.62 -7.76 -0.03
C ALA A 38 6.54 -6.99 -0.98
N LEU A 39 6.72 -7.47 -2.21
CA LEU A 39 7.48 -6.78 -3.24
C LEU A 39 6.83 -5.45 -3.62
N GLU A 40 5.51 -5.39 -3.76
CA GLU A 40 4.79 -4.13 -4.01
C GLU A 40 5.05 -3.10 -2.89
N LEU A 41 5.07 -3.55 -1.64
CA LEU A 41 5.35 -2.71 -0.47
C LEU A 41 6.79 -2.16 -0.50
N ILE A 42 7.76 -2.97 -0.94
CA ILE A 42 9.18 -2.60 -1.01
C ILE A 42 9.51 -1.78 -2.27
N MET A 43 8.81 -1.96 -3.39
CA MET A 43 9.05 -1.18 -4.61
C MET A 43 8.72 0.31 -4.42
N ARG A 44 7.69 0.64 -3.63
CA ARG A 44 7.31 2.04 -3.37
C ARG A 44 8.45 2.90 -2.77
N PRO A 45 9.10 2.51 -1.66
CA PRO A 45 10.23 3.28 -1.14
C PRO A 45 11.46 3.23 -2.04
N LEU A 46 11.63 2.18 -2.84
CA LEU A 46 12.73 2.08 -3.78
C LEU A 46 12.61 3.14 -4.90
N HIS A 47 11.40 3.33 -5.44
CA HIS A 47 11.13 4.34 -6.48
C HIS A 47 11.18 5.79 -5.98
N VAL A 48 10.76 6.07 -4.75
CA VAL A 48 10.71 7.46 -4.22
C VAL A 48 11.99 7.85 -3.46
N GLY A 49 12.89 6.90 -3.23
CA GLY A 49 14.13 7.08 -2.50
C GLY A 49 13.96 6.80 -1.00
N VAL A 50 14.72 5.82 -0.51
CA VAL A 50 14.66 5.29 0.86
C VAL A 50 14.84 6.39 1.92
N LYS A 51 15.75 7.36 1.69
CA LYS A 51 16.01 8.47 2.63
C LYS A 51 14.83 9.43 2.81
N ARG A 52 13.98 9.59 1.79
CA ARG A 52 12.81 10.50 1.84
C ARG A 52 11.58 9.82 2.42
N TYR A 53 11.47 8.50 2.25
CA TYR A 53 10.30 7.70 2.66
C TYR A 53 10.45 7.06 4.05
N TYR A 54 11.66 6.62 4.43
CA TYR A 54 11.91 5.80 5.64
C TYR A 54 12.77 6.47 6.71
N SER A 55 12.97 7.79 6.68
CA SER A 55 13.55 8.45 7.84
C SER A 55 12.60 8.30 9.03
N LEU A 56 13.02 7.53 10.03
CA LEU A 56 12.25 7.18 11.23
C LEU A 56 11.67 8.43 11.93
N ARG A 57 12.37 9.57 11.84
CA ARG A 57 11.88 10.87 12.34
C ARG A 57 10.64 11.37 11.59
N THR A 58 10.59 11.28 10.25
CA THR A 58 9.43 11.73 9.46
C THR A 58 8.25 10.79 9.56
N LEU A 59 8.49 9.47 9.68
CA LEU A 59 7.45 8.46 9.85
C LEU A 59 6.76 8.52 11.22
N LEU A 60 7.52 8.69 12.32
CA LEU A 60 6.92 8.77 13.66
C LEU A 60 6.26 10.12 13.94
N GLN A 61 6.86 11.24 13.52
CA GLN A 61 6.35 12.56 13.92
C GLN A 61 5.34 13.17 12.95
N ARG A 62 5.41 12.88 11.65
CA ARG A 62 4.68 13.68 10.64
C ARG A 62 3.53 12.96 9.95
N SER A 63 3.45 11.63 10.01
CA SER A 63 2.41 10.89 9.27
C SER A 63 1.94 9.60 9.95
N ARG A 64 1.36 9.71 11.16
CA ARG A 64 0.76 8.58 11.91
C ARG A 64 -0.18 7.72 11.04
N LYS A 65 -0.97 8.37 10.18
CA LYS A 65 -1.89 7.69 9.25
C LYS A 65 -1.15 6.77 8.27
N ARG A 66 0.01 7.19 7.76
CA ARG A 66 0.83 6.40 6.83
C ARG A 66 1.43 5.18 7.52
N THR A 67 1.92 5.35 8.74
CA THR A 67 2.48 4.26 9.56
C THR A 67 1.43 3.21 9.86
N VAL A 68 0.20 3.63 10.22
CA VAL A 68 -0.93 2.71 10.46
C VAL A 68 -1.28 1.92 9.19
N VAL A 69 -1.31 2.56 8.03
CA VAL A 69 -1.61 1.87 6.76
C VAL A 69 -0.52 0.86 6.39
N ILE A 70 0.76 1.21 6.57
CA ILE A 70 1.87 0.28 6.33
C ILE A 70 1.80 -0.91 7.30
N ALA A 71 1.56 -0.64 8.59
CA ALA A 71 1.41 -1.69 9.59
C ALA A 71 0.22 -2.61 9.28
N LEU A 72 -0.90 -2.05 8.82
CA LEU A 72 -2.07 -2.84 8.41
C LEU A 72 -1.79 -3.70 7.17
N ARG A 73 -1.02 -3.19 6.20
CA ARG A 73 -0.58 -3.97 5.03
C ARG A 73 0.37 -5.10 5.43
N LEU A 74 1.30 -4.86 6.35
CA LEU A 74 2.17 -5.91 6.90
C LEU A 74 1.35 -6.98 7.62
N LEU A 75 0.35 -6.58 8.40
CA LEU A 75 -0.55 -7.49 9.10
C LEU A 75 -1.37 -8.35 8.12
N LEU A 76 -1.84 -7.77 7.01
CA LEU A 76 -2.53 -8.51 5.94
C LEU A 76 -1.61 -9.53 5.25
N ILE A 77 -0.35 -9.19 4.98
CA ILE A 77 0.62 -10.13 4.40
C ILE A 77 0.88 -11.30 5.36
N VAL A 78 1.03 -11.01 6.65
CA VAL A 78 1.17 -12.06 7.69
C VAL A 78 -0.10 -12.91 7.76
N ALA A 79 -1.28 -12.31 7.65
CA ALA A 79 -2.55 -13.04 7.63
C ALA A 79 -2.66 -13.99 6.43
N MET A 80 -2.28 -13.57 5.22
CA MET A 80 -2.23 -14.44 4.02
C MET A 80 -1.30 -15.65 4.26
N ALA A 81 -0.10 -15.40 4.82
CA ALA A 81 0.82 -16.48 5.18
C ALA A 81 0.28 -17.39 6.29
N ALA A 82 -0.42 -16.85 7.28
CA ALA A 82 -1.02 -17.63 8.37
C ALA A 82 -2.20 -18.50 7.87
N VAL A 83 -3.05 -17.95 7.00
CA VAL A 83 -4.19 -18.68 6.40
C VAL A 83 -3.70 -19.88 5.58
N SER A 84 -2.53 -19.77 4.92
CA SER A 84 -1.92 -20.90 4.20
C SER A 84 -1.52 -22.08 5.10
N LYS A 85 -1.35 -21.87 6.41
CA LYS A 85 -1.07 -22.93 7.40
C LYS A 85 -2.35 -23.53 8.01
N LEU A 86 -3.50 -22.89 7.85
CA LEU A 86 -4.77 -23.39 8.38
C LEU A 86 -5.32 -24.52 7.49
N ARG A 87 -5.86 -25.56 8.12
CA ARG A 87 -6.52 -26.68 7.45
C ARG A 87 -7.96 -26.33 7.06
N LEU A 88 -8.12 -25.36 6.18
CA LEU A 88 -9.42 -24.96 5.61
C LEU A 88 -9.85 -25.91 4.47
N SER A 89 -11.12 -25.90 4.07
CA SER A 89 -11.50 -26.53 2.79
C SER A 89 -10.89 -25.73 1.62
N PRO A 90 -10.69 -26.33 0.43
CA PRO A 90 -10.15 -25.60 -0.72
C PRO A 90 -11.00 -24.38 -1.09
N VAL A 91 -12.33 -24.50 -0.96
CA VAL A 91 -13.29 -23.43 -1.25
C VAL A 91 -13.18 -22.30 -0.22
N ASP A 92 -13.16 -22.63 1.08
CA ASP A 92 -13.02 -21.62 2.13
C ASP A 92 -11.66 -20.91 2.05
N PHE A 93 -10.60 -21.65 1.73
CA PHE A 93 -9.28 -21.08 1.48
C PHE A 93 -9.31 -20.09 0.30
N LEU A 94 -9.98 -20.45 -0.80
CA LEU A 94 -10.08 -19.57 -1.97
C LEU A 94 -10.85 -18.28 -1.64
N TRP A 95 -11.97 -18.39 -0.93
CA TRP A 95 -12.77 -17.23 -0.52
C TRP A 95 -12.02 -16.32 0.46
N THR A 96 -11.32 -16.90 1.43
CA THR A 96 -10.52 -16.14 2.41
C THR A 96 -9.33 -15.43 1.75
N GLU A 97 -8.58 -16.12 0.89
CA GLU A 97 -7.51 -15.51 0.09
C GLU A 97 -8.05 -14.41 -0.82
N ALA A 98 -9.15 -14.64 -1.54
CA ALA A 98 -9.76 -13.63 -2.40
C ALA A 98 -10.17 -12.37 -1.59
N GLY A 99 -10.79 -12.56 -0.43
CA GLY A 99 -11.17 -11.46 0.47
C GLY A 99 -9.96 -10.68 1.00
N LEU A 100 -8.88 -11.37 1.36
CA LEU A 100 -7.62 -10.76 1.78
C LEU A 100 -6.98 -9.95 0.65
N VAL A 101 -6.95 -10.49 -0.57
CA VAL A 101 -6.41 -9.82 -1.77
C VAL A 101 -7.22 -8.58 -2.10
N VAL A 102 -8.55 -8.66 -2.09
CA VAL A 102 -9.43 -7.49 -2.34
C VAL A 102 -9.21 -6.42 -1.29
N THR A 103 -9.15 -6.80 -0.01
CA THR A 103 -8.92 -5.87 1.10
C THR A 103 -7.54 -5.20 0.99
N SER A 104 -6.49 -5.96 0.67
CA SER A 104 -5.14 -5.45 0.42
C SER A 104 -5.12 -4.46 -0.76
N THR A 105 -5.87 -4.76 -1.82
CA THR A 105 -5.99 -3.91 -3.02
C THR A 105 -6.74 -2.61 -2.72
N ILE A 106 -7.85 -2.66 -1.99
CA ILE A 106 -8.59 -1.47 -1.55
C ILE A 106 -7.68 -0.58 -0.69
N LEU A 107 -6.95 -1.19 0.24
CA LEU A 107 -6.02 -0.47 1.10
C LEU A 107 -4.86 0.16 0.29
N ALA A 108 -4.37 -0.53 -0.74
CA ALA A 108 -3.38 -0.02 -1.69
C ALA A 108 -3.86 1.24 -2.41
N HIS A 109 -5.11 1.20 -2.88
CA HIS A 109 -5.76 2.31 -3.58
C HIS A 109 -6.01 3.50 -2.65
N LEU A 110 -6.53 3.25 -1.44
CA LEU A 110 -6.71 4.29 -0.43
C LEU A 110 -5.38 4.93 -0.04
N GLN A 111 -4.31 4.14 0.09
CA GLN A 111 -2.98 4.66 0.35
C GLN A 111 -2.50 5.55 -0.79
N HIS A 112 -2.68 5.14 -2.04
CA HIS A 112 -2.27 5.93 -3.21
C HIS A 112 -3.04 7.25 -3.30
N PHE A 113 -4.37 7.20 -3.17
CA PHE A 113 -5.23 8.38 -3.29
C PHE A 113 -4.98 9.38 -2.16
N LYS A 114 -4.88 8.90 -0.91
CA LYS A 114 -4.60 9.78 0.24
C LYS A 114 -3.19 10.35 0.22
N LEU A 115 -2.18 9.57 -0.21
CA LEU A 115 -0.81 10.08 -0.35
C LEU A 115 -0.74 11.17 -1.42
N SER A 116 -1.37 10.95 -2.57
CA SER A 116 -1.43 11.96 -3.62
C SER A 116 -2.06 13.26 -3.12
N LEU A 117 -3.11 13.18 -2.28
CA LEU A 117 -3.76 14.36 -1.72
C LEU A 117 -2.85 15.10 -0.72
N SER A 118 -2.18 14.35 0.17
CA SER A 118 -1.25 14.92 1.15
C SER A 118 -0.04 15.60 0.49
N ASP A 119 0.48 15.03 -0.59
CA ASP A 119 1.60 15.60 -1.34
C ASP A 119 1.21 16.93 -2.04
N ILE A 120 -0.03 17.02 -2.55
CA ILE A 120 -0.60 18.25 -3.13
C ILE A 120 -0.76 19.32 -2.05
N GLU A 121 -1.33 18.95 -0.89
CA GLU A 121 -1.55 19.86 0.22
C GLU A 121 -0.21 20.42 0.76
N GLU A 122 0.82 19.57 0.88
CA GLU A 122 2.17 19.99 1.29
C GLU A 122 2.83 20.90 0.25
N TYR A 123 2.63 20.63 -1.04
CA TYR A 123 3.11 21.50 -2.12
C TYR A 123 2.46 22.88 -2.09
N VAL A 124 1.13 22.95 -1.91
CA VAL A 124 0.38 24.19 -1.79
C VAL A 124 0.85 24.99 -0.56
N HIS A 125 1.05 24.33 0.58
CA HIS A 125 1.53 24.98 1.80
C HIS A 125 2.91 25.59 1.63
N ARG A 126 3.86 24.86 1.02
CA ARG A 126 5.20 25.37 0.70
C ARG A 126 5.17 26.53 -0.29
N LYS A 127 4.31 26.47 -1.31
CA LYS A 127 4.17 27.56 -2.28
C LYS A 127 3.63 28.82 -1.62
N ARG A 128 2.72 28.69 -0.64
CA ARG A 128 2.17 29.80 0.14
C ARG A 128 3.22 30.44 1.05
N GLU A 129 4.05 29.64 1.73
CA GLU A 129 5.17 30.16 2.54
C GLU A 129 6.16 30.94 1.67
N LYS A 130 6.59 30.38 0.52
CA LYS A 130 7.48 31.10 -0.40
C LYS A 130 6.86 32.37 -0.97
N ALA A 131 5.53 32.39 -1.18
CA ALA A 131 4.82 33.58 -1.62
C ALA A 131 4.76 34.67 -0.53
N SER A 132 4.74 34.29 0.76
CA SER A 132 4.84 35.24 1.87
C SER A 132 6.26 35.78 2.10
N GLU A 133 7.28 35.04 1.68
CA GLU A 133 8.69 35.48 1.75
C GLU A 133 9.10 36.40 0.58
N LEU A 134 8.30 36.48 -0.49
CA LEU A 134 8.57 37.44 -1.56
C LEU A 134 8.48 38.86 -0.98
N PRO A 135 9.56 39.66 -1.05
CA PRO A 135 9.58 40.99 -0.48
C PRO A 135 8.46 41.79 -1.11
N LYS A 136 7.60 42.40 -0.27
CA LYS A 136 6.58 43.37 -0.71
C LYS A 136 7.29 44.40 -1.55
N PHE A 137 7.21 44.25 -2.87
CA PHE A 137 7.79 45.18 -3.82
C PHE A 137 7.06 46.48 -3.54
N LYS A 138 7.72 47.37 -2.79
CA LYS A 138 7.19 48.68 -2.45
C LYS A 138 6.90 49.33 -3.80
N SER A 139 5.61 49.37 -4.14
CA SER A 139 5.04 50.26 -5.13
C SER A 139 5.39 51.67 -4.67
N LYS A 140 6.59 52.13 -5.06
CA LYS A 140 7.03 53.50 -4.87
C LYS A 140 6.27 54.29 -5.93
N ARG A 141 5.04 54.62 -5.55
CA ARG A 141 4.16 55.60 -6.20
C ARG A 141 5.03 56.79 -6.58
N ARG A 142 5.34 56.92 -7.87
CA ARG A 142 5.93 58.14 -8.42
C ARG A 142 4.80 59.19 -8.44
N GLU A 143 4.55 59.78 -7.29
CA GLU A 143 3.95 61.11 -7.21
C GLU A 143 5.11 62.09 -7.47
N GLY A 144 5.29 62.42 -8.74
CA GLY A 144 6.06 63.54 -9.23
C GLY A 144 5.40 63.91 -10.55
N GLY A 145 4.52 64.91 -10.64
CA GLY A 145 4.54 66.16 -9.88
C GLY A 145 5.61 67.07 -10.47
N LEU A 146 5.36 67.56 -11.68
CA LEU A 146 5.98 68.71 -12.36
C LEU A 146 4.85 69.20 -13.30
N GLY A 147 4.26 70.37 -13.11
CA GLY A 147 4.87 71.62 -12.64
C GLY A 147 5.45 72.32 -13.84
#